data_AF-A0A965HIB7-F1
#
_entry.id   AF-A0A965HIB7-F1
#
_cell.length_a   1.000
_cell.length_b   1.000
_cell.length_c   1.000
_cell.angle_alpha   90.00
_cell.angle_beta   90.00
_cell.angle_gamma   90.00
#
_symmetry.space_group_name_H-M   'P 1'
#
loop_
_entity.id
_entity.type
_entity.pdbx_description
1 polymer ?
#
loop_
_entity_poly.entity_id
_entity_poly.type
_entity_poly.pdbx_seq_one_letter_code
_entity_poly.pdbx_strand_id
1 'polypeptide(L)'
;MCQQTRIATVLPYYRRWLRRFPSWTSLARAPQTAVLREWEGLGYYRRARFLHSLAKAVLLLPHRQLPSDPDKLRLLPGIGHYTAGAIASIAFGTAAPAFDGNVARVLGRLLARRRRSPNLQKLQAFASIIVPKQNPGTHNQALMELGALICLPKNPLCSECPLRLICPSKSNLPHPTTTRPKPTLLHENLLIVRNQNSTWLTHQHPSNRWRTLSLLPTLTSKPKKGKPIGKITYPFTRYKITASIYHLSRPPTI
;
A
#
# COMPACT_ATOMS: atom_id res chain seq x y z
N MET A 1 6.93 2.30 0.01
CA MET A 1 5.99 2.94 0.97
C MET A 1 4.75 3.55 0.31
N CYS A 2 4.84 4.10 -0.91
CA CYS A 2 3.73 4.80 -1.58
C CYS A 2 2.59 3.89 -2.10
N GLN A 3 2.76 2.57 -2.09
CA GLN A 3 1.71 1.63 -2.50
C GLN A 3 0.45 1.81 -1.63
N GLN A 4 -0.63 2.38 -2.16
CA GLN A 4 -1.87 2.67 -1.40
C GLN A 4 -1.68 3.64 -0.22
N THR A 5 -0.65 4.48 -0.25
CA THR A 5 -0.41 5.49 0.79
C THR A 5 -0.05 6.82 0.13
N ARG A 6 -0.68 7.92 0.56
CA ARG A 6 -0.42 9.26 -0.01
C ARG A 6 1.01 9.71 0.28
N ILE A 7 1.61 10.45 -0.64
CA ILE A 7 3.00 10.95 -0.53
C ILE A 7 3.20 11.75 0.76
N ALA A 8 2.31 12.70 1.07
CA ALA A 8 2.40 13.52 2.28
C ALA A 8 2.49 12.67 3.56
N THR A 9 1.74 11.56 3.63
CA THR A 9 1.81 10.61 4.74
C THR A 9 3.14 9.84 4.75
N VAL A 10 3.68 9.48 3.58
CA VAL A 10 4.92 8.68 3.46
C VAL A 10 6.17 9.47 3.83
N LEU A 11 6.24 10.76 3.51
CA LEU A 11 7.46 11.57 3.66
C LEU A 11 8.16 11.45 5.03
N PRO A 12 7.49 11.65 6.18
CA PRO A 12 8.15 11.54 7.47
C PRO A 12 8.67 10.12 7.75
N TYR A 13 7.93 9.09 7.33
CA TYR A 13 8.33 7.69 7.48
C TYR A 13 9.53 7.34 6.62
N TYR A 14 9.54 7.81 5.36
CA TYR A 14 10.64 7.58 4.45
C TYR A 14 11.94 8.18 4.98
N ARG A 15 11.89 9.42 5.48
CA ARG A 15 13.05 10.08 6.11
C ARG A 15 13.56 9.32 7.34
N ARG A 16 12.67 8.92 8.25
CA ARG A 16 13.03 8.14 9.44
C ARG A 16 13.63 6.79 9.07
N TRP A 17 13.01 6.11 8.11
CA TRP A 17 13.44 4.82 7.60
C TRP A 17 14.83 4.87 7.00
N LEU A 18 15.14 5.83 6.13
CA LEU A 18 16.48 5.95 5.54
C LEU A 18 17.55 6.29 6.57
N ARG A 19 17.24 7.07 7.61
CA ARG A 19 18.19 7.30 8.72
C ARG A 19 18.48 6.00 9.48
N ARG A 20 17.46 5.16 9.72
CA ARG A 20 17.62 3.91 10.47
C ARG A 20 18.22 2.78 9.63
N PHE A 21 17.85 2.70 8.36
CA PHE A 21 18.22 1.65 7.41
C PHE A 21 18.77 2.27 6.11
N PRO A 22 19.98 2.86 6.13
CA PRO A 22 20.54 3.58 4.98
C PRO A 22 20.96 2.65 3.83
N SER A 23 21.09 1.34 4.06
CA SER A 23 21.54 0.36 3.06
C SER A 23 20.79 -0.96 3.13
N TRP A 24 20.83 -1.74 2.04
CA TRP A 24 20.29 -3.10 2.02
C TRP A 24 20.84 -3.98 3.15
N THR A 25 22.14 -3.88 3.45
CA THR A 25 22.77 -4.62 4.54
C THR A 25 22.20 -4.26 5.90
N SER A 26 22.03 -2.95 6.18
CA SER A 26 21.46 -2.49 7.45
C SER A 26 20.02 -2.99 7.65
N LEU A 27 19.22 -2.98 6.58
CA LEU A 27 17.84 -3.45 6.62
C LEU A 27 17.76 -4.97 6.76
N ALA A 28 18.57 -5.72 5.99
CA ALA A 28 18.56 -7.18 5.99
C ALA A 28 18.97 -7.78 7.35
N ARG A 29 19.96 -7.16 8.01
CA ARG A 29 20.47 -7.58 9.33
C ARG A 29 19.56 -7.19 10.50
N ALA A 30 18.67 -6.22 10.30
CA ALA A 30 17.78 -5.77 11.37
C ALA A 30 16.81 -6.89 11.82
N PRO A 31 16.51 -6.99 13.13
CA PRO A 31 15.44 -7.87 13.59
C PRO A 31 14.10 -7.40 13.02
N GLN A 32 13.22 -8.34 12.67
CA GLN A 32 11.94 -8.01 12.04
C GLN A 32 11.10 -7.07 12.90
N THR A 33 11.18 -7.16 14.23
CA THR A 33 10.49 -6.27 15.17
C THR A 33 10.92 -4.80 15.00
N ALA A 34 12.22 -4.53 14.80
CA ALA A 34 12.71 -3.18 14.53
C ALA A 34 12.20 -2.64 13.19
N VAL A 35 12.15 -3.50 12.16
CA VAL A 35 11.59 -3.14 10.85
C VAL A 35 10.11 -2.78 10.95
N LEU A 36 9.32 -3.58 11.68
CA LEU A 36 7.89 -3.33 11.87
C LEU A 36 7.64 -2.05 12.68
N ARG A 37 8.48 -1.77 13.69
CA ARG A 37 8.42 -0.53 14.48
C ARG A 37 8.63 0.71 13.61
N GLU A 38 9.59 0.67 12.69
CA GLU A 38 9.79 1.77 11.74
C GLU A 38 8.65 1.94 10.73
N TRP A 39 7.79 0.93 10.56
CA TRP A 39 6.61 0.97 9.70
C TRP A 39 5.30 1.26 10.45
N GLU A 40 5.36 1.35 11.78
CA GLU A 40 4.18 1.48 12.64
C GLU A 40 3.36 2.72 12.30
N GLY A 41 2.08 2.52 11.94
CA GLY A 41 1.17 3.60 11.53
C GLY A 41 0.97 3.74 10.01
N LEU A 42 1.85 3.19 9.16
CA LEU A 42 1.65 3.21 7.69
C LEU A 42 0.60 2.20 7.18
N GLY A 43 0.22 1.24 8.01
CA GLY A 43 -0.69 0.15 7.64
C GLY A 43 -0.10 -0.82 6.61
N TYR A 44 -0.86 -1.89 6.31
CA TYR A 44 -0.47 -2.95 5.38
C TYR A 44 0.97 -3.45 5.67
N TYR A 45 1.20 -3.97 6.88
CA TYR A 45 2.51 -4.41 7.39
C TYR A 45 3.16 -5.53 6.59
N ARG A 46 2.40 -6.23 5.74
CA ARG A 46 2.96 -7.17 4.76
C ARG A 46 3.98 -6.48 3.83
N ARG A 47 3.82 -5.19 3.52
CA ARG A 47 4.78 -4.42 2.72
C ARG A 47 6.15 -4.31 3.41
N ALA A 48 6.17 -4.01 4.71
CA ALA A 48 7.42 -3.96 5.50
C ALA A 48 8.12 -5.31 5.52
N ARG A 49 7.36 -6.38 5.77
CA ARG A 49 7.90 -7.75 5.79
C ARG A 49 8.49 -8.14 4.43
N PHE A 50 7.79 -7.84 3.34
CA PHE A 50 8.33 -8.10 2.01
C PHE A 50 9.56 -7.24 1.68
N LEU A 51 9.58 -5.98 2.08
CA LEU A 51 10.77 -5.13 1.90
C LEU A 51 11.97 -5.65 2.70
N HIS A 52 11.74 -6.21 3.89
CA HIS A 52 12.77 -6.89 4.68
C HIS A 52 13.26 -8.17 4.00
N SER A 53 12.34 -9.01 3.51
CA SER A 53 12.69 -10.20 2.72
C SER A 53 13.44 -9.83 1.44
N LEU A 54 13.04 -8.76 0.77
CA LEU A 54 13.72 -8.22 -0.41
C LEU A 54 15.15 -7.82 -0.06
N ALA A 55 15.36 -7.09 1.03
CA ALA A 55 16.70 -6.71 1.47
C ALA A 55 17.60 -7.93 1.69
N LYS A 56 17.08 -9.00 2.30
CA LYS A 56 17.81 -10.26 2.47
C LYS A 56 18.12 -10.93 1.12
N ALA A 57 17.14 -10.97 0.21
CA ALA A 57 17.34 -11.52 -1.12
C ALA A 57 18.38 -10.74 -1.94
N VAL A 58 18.41 -9.42 -1.84
CA VAL A 58 19.41 -8.57 -2.51
C VAL A 58 20.83 -8.92 -2.09
N LEU A 59 21.07 -9.30 -0.82
CA LEU A 59 22.40 -9.71 -0.38
C LEU A 59 22.90 -11.01 -1.02
N LEU A 60 21.99 -11.81 -1.61
CA LEU A 60 22.31 -13.05 -2.32
C LEU A 60 22.46 -12.83 -3.83
N LEU A 61 22.16 -11.64 -4.35
CA LEU A 61 22.31 -11.32 -5.77
C LEU A 61 23.77 -10.97 -6.14
N PRO A 62 24.16 -11.14 -7.41
CA PRO A 62 25.43 -10.63 -7.92
C PRO A 62 25.61 -9.15 -7.57
N HIS A 63 26.80 -8.79 -7.08
CA HIS A 63 27.17 -7.43 -6.66
C HIS A 63 26.27 -6.81 -5.58
N ARG A 64 25.35 -7.58 -4.97
CA ARG A 64 24.38 -7.12 -3.96
C ARG A 64 23.51 -5.96 -4.44
N GLN A 65 23.15 -5.96 -5.72
CA GLN A 65 22.37 -4.91 -6.36
C GLN A 65 21.09 -5.47 -6.97
N LEU A 66 20.09 -4.60 -7.12
CA LEU A 66 18.89 -4.93 -7.88
C LEU A 66 19.21 -4.97 -9.38
N PRO A 67 18.63 -5.91 -10.15
CA PRO A 67 18.73 -5.88 -11.61
C PRO A 67 17.93 -4.71 -12.19
N SER A 68 18.35 -4.20 -13.34
CA SER A 68 17.61 -3.20 -14.13
C SER A 68 16.41 -3.79 -14.87
N ASP A 69 16.48 -5.09 -15.18
CA ASP A 69 15.46 -5.83 -15.91
C ASP A 69 14.15 -5.98 -15.08
N PRO A 70 13.01 -5.47 -15.59
CA PRO A 70 11.73 -5.53 -14.87
C PRO A 70 11.23 -6.95 -14.63
N ASP A 71 11.51 -7.92 -15.50
CA ASP A 71 11.07 -9.29 -15.32
C ASP A 71 11.90 -9.99 -14.24
N LYS A 72 13.21 -9.72 -14.16
CA LYS A 72 14.05 -10.19 -13.04
C LYS A 72 13.64 -9.54 -11.72
N LEU A 73 13.33 -8.24 -11.72
CA LEU A 73 12.83 -7.53 -10.54
C LEU A 73 11.56 -8.19 -9.97
N ARG A 74 10.64 -8.65 -10.83
CA ARG A 74 9.38 -9.30 -10.43
C ARG A 74 9.55 -10.63 -9.72
N LEU A 75 10.69 -11.29 -9.87
CA LEU A 75 11.01 -12.53 -9.15
C LEU A 75 11.35 -12.26 -7.67
N LEU A 76 11.63 -11.00 -7.31
CA LEU A 76 12.04 -10.63 -5.97
C LEU A 76 10.85 -10.38 -5.02
N PRO A 77 11.02 -10.62 -3.70
CA PRO A 77 9.94 -10.50 -2.72
C PRO A 77 9.26 -9.13 -2.73
N GLY A 78 7.93 -9.12 -2.89
CA GLY A 78 7.11 -7.91 -2.80
C GLY A 78 7.16 -6.98 -4.00
N ILE A 79 7.86 -7.33 -5.07
CA ILE A 79 7.91 -6.56 -6.30
C ILE A 79 6.88 -7.12 -7.30
N GLY A 80 5.78 -6.38 -7.49
CA GLY A 80 4.80 -6.65 -8.56
C GLY A 80 5.06 -5.79 -9.81
N HIS A 81 4.27 -6.00 -10.87
CA HIS A 81 4.39 -5.28 -12.15
C HIS A 81 4.62 -3.77 -12.02
N TYR A 82 3.76 -3.06 -11.28
CA TYR A 82 3.90 -1.63 -11.04
C TYR A 82 5.25 -1.27 -10.40
N THR A 83 5.67 -2.00 -9.36
CA THR A 83 6.89 -1.70 -8.62
C THR A 83 8.13 -2.02 -9.44
N ALA A 84 8.10 -3.09 -10.24
CA ALA A 84 9.16 -3.42 -11.18
C ALA A 84 9.32 -2.31 -12.23
N GLY A 85 8.23 -1.90 -12.88
CA GLY A 85 8.28 -0.80 -13.87
C GLY A 85 8.74 0.52 -13.27
N ALA A 86 8.29 0.86 -12.06
CA ALA A 86 8.72 2.06 -11.35
C ALA A 86 10.22 2.03 -11.02
N ILE A 87 10.74 0.92 -10.48
CA ILE A 87 12.17 0.79 -10.16
C ILE A 87 13.00 0.80 -11.45
N ALA A 88 12.65 -0.04 -12.43
CA ALA A 88 13.37 -0.18 -13.70
C ALA A 88 13.47 1.17 -14.44
N SER A 89 12.37 1.92 -14.53
CA SER A 89 12.36 3.20 -15.25
C SER A 89 13.00 4.35 -14.48
N ILE A 90 12.74 4.49 -13.18
CA ILE A 90 13.20 5.64 -12.39
C ILE A 90 14.66 5.47 -11.97
N ALA A 91 15.05 4.28 -11.49
CA ALA A 91 16.39 4.05 -10.97
C ALA A 91 17.39 3.62 -12.05
N PHE A 92 16.92 2.94 -13.10
CA PHE A 92 17.80 2.33 -14.11
C PHE A 92 17.57 2.83 -15.53
N GLY A 93 16.64 3.77 -15.75
CA GLY A 93 16.36 4.31 -17.08
C GLY A 93 15.84 3.27 -18.10
N THR A 94 15.38 2.12 -17.64
CA THR A 94 14.84 1.07 -18.51
C THR A 94 13.41 1.43 -18.93
N ALA A 95 13.11 1.33 -20.22
CA ALA A 95 11.77 1.61 -20.76
C ALA A 95 10.77 0.52 -20.33
N ALA A 96 10.21 0.69 -19.13
CA ALA A 96 9.22 -0.20 -18.54
C ALA A 96 8.06 0.62 -17.95
N PRO A 97 6.79 0.19 -18.13
CA PRO A 97 5.63 0.96 -17.67
C PRO A 97 5.43 0.86 -16.15
N ALA A 98 5.27 2.01 -15.49
CA ALA A 98 4.85 2.07 -14.09
C ALA A 98 3.34 2.32 -14.00
N PHE A 99 2.54 1.28 -14.23
CA PHE A 99 1.07 1.41 -14.33
C PHE A 99 0.37 1.26 -12.97
N ASP A 100 -0.06 2.37 -12.38
CA ASP A 100 -0.86 2.41 -11.15
C ASP A 100 -2.32 2.88 -11.40
N GLY A 101 -3.09 3.09 -10.32
CA GLY A 101 -4.46 3.59 -10.42
C GLY A 101 -4.57 5.04 -10.91
N ASN A 102 -3.52 5.86 -10.76
CA ASN A 102 -3.47 7.21 -11.31
C ASN A 102 -3.28 7.17 -12.83
N VAL A 103 -2.29 6.40 -13.30
CA VAL A 103 -2.03 6.18 -14.72
C VAL A 103 -3.24 5.53 -15.40
N ALA A 104 -3.85 4.51 -14.80
CA ALA A 104 -5.06 3.88 -15.33
C ALA A 104 -6.21 4.88 -15.52
N ARG A 105 -6.36 5.84 -14.60
CA ARG A 105 -7.39 6.89 -14.70
C ARG A 105 -7.07 7.91 -15.78
N VAL A 106 -5.83 8.38 -15.85
CA VAL A 106 -5.36 9.31 -16.88
C VAL A 106 -5.57 8.72 -18.26
N LEU A 107 -5.04 7.53 -18.51
CA LEU A 107 -5.17 6.85 -19.81
C LEU A 107 -6.62 6.44 -20.10
N GLY A 108 -7.37 6.04 -19.07
CA GLY A 108 -8.78 5.70 -19.19
C GLY A 108 -9.66 6.85 -19.71
N ARG A 109 -9.35 8.08 -19.32
CA ARG A 109 -10.01 9.30 -19.82
C ARG A 109 -9.44 9.73 -21.18
N LEU A 110 -8.12 9.71 -21.32
CA LEU A 110 -7.44 10.12 -22.56
C LEU A 110 -7.86 9.27 -23.76
N LEU A 111 -8.09 7.97 -23.55
CA LEU A 111 -8.45 7.01 -24.61
C LEU A 111 -9.95 6.71 -24.65
N ALA A 112 -10.78 7.48 -23.93
CA ALA A 112 -12.21 7.22 -23.88
C ALA A 112 -12.86 7.45 -25.25
N ARG A 113 -13.72 6.51 -25.69
CA ARG A 113 -14.54 6.66 -26.91
C ARG A 113 -16.00 6.48 -26.57
N ARG A 114 -16.87 7.35 -27.11
CA ARG A 114 -18.34 7.33 -26.85
C ARG A 114 -18.66 7.22 -25.35
N ARG A 115 -17.97 8.00 -24.52
CA ARG A 115 -18.08 7.97 -23.04
C ARG A 115 -17.87 6.57 -22.44
N ARG A 116 -16.94 5.78 -22.98
CA ARG A 116 -16.49 4.51 -22.39
C ARG A 116 -14.96 4.46 -22.39
N SER A 117 -14.39 4.12 -21.24
CA SER A 117 -12.95 3.86 -21.12
C SER A 117 -12.61 2.46 -21.63
N PRO A 118 -11.42 2.27 -22.22
CA PRO A 118 -10.90 0.93 -22.45
C PRO A 118 -10.81 0.12 -21.14
N ASN A 119 -10.86 -1.20 -21.26
CA ASN A 119 -10.65 -2.08 -20.11
C ASN A 119 -9.20 -1.98 -19.60
N LEU A 120 -8.96 -2.47 -18.38
CA LEU A 120 -7.67 -2.33 -17.72
C LEU A 120 -6.51 -2.97 -18.51
N GLN A 121 -6.75 -4.12 -19.16
CA GLN A 121 -5.74 -4.81 -19.96
C GLN A 121 -5.29 -3.98 -21.17
N LYS A 122 -6.24 -3.36 -21.89
CA LYS A 122 -5.93 -2.46 -23.02
C LYS A 122 -5.18 -1.22 -22.56
N LEU A 123 -5.53 -0.67 -21.40
CA LEU A 123 -4.80 0.48 -20.83
C LEU A 123 -3.38 0.10 -20.41
N GLN A 124 -3.18 -1.09 -19.84
CA GLN A 124 -1.85 -1.60 -19.51
C GLN A 124 -1.00 -1.81 -20.76
N ALA A 125 -1.56 -2.43 -21.81
CA ALA A 125 -0.87 -2.61 -23.08
C ALA A 125 -0.47 -1.28 -23.72
N PHE A 126 -1.39 -0.29 -23.70
CA PHE A 126 -1.08 1.04 -24.21
C PHE A 126 0.00 1.74 -23.38
N ALA A 127 -0.05 1.63 -22.05
CA ALA A 127 0.97 2.18 -21.18
C ALA A 127 2.36 1.64 -21.52
N SER A 128 2.48 0.34 -21.84
CA SER A 128 3.74 -0.26 -22.30
C SER A 128 4.26 0.34 -23.60
N ILE A 129 3.37 0.70 -24.54
CA ILE A 129 3.72 1.23 -25.85
C ILE A 129 4.23 2.67 -25.77
N ILE A 130 3.64 3.49 -24.89
CA ILE A 130 3.94 4.92 -24.83
C ILE A 130 5.14 5.29 -23.96
N VAL A 131 5.74 4.33 -23.22
CA VAL A 131 6.94 4.63 -22.44
C VAL A 131 8.08 4.97 -23.41
N PRO A 132 8.63 6.19 -23.36
CA PRO A 132 9.70 6.57 -24.27
C PRO A 132 10.99 5.84 -23.92
N LYS A 133 11.85 5.62 -24.92
CA LYS A 133 13.21 5.11 -24.70
C LYS A 133 14.05 6.11 -23.93
N GLN A 134 13.86 7.41 -24.20
CA GLN A 134 14.53 8.50 -23.50
C GLN A 134 13.70 8.94 -22.29
N ASN A 135 14.33 9.05 -21.13
CA ASN A 135 13.72 9.51 -19.87
C ASN A 135 12.44 8.76 -19.45
N PRO A 136 12.41 7.41 -19.46
CA PRO A 136 11.21 6.64 -19.11
C PRO A 136 10.75 6.88 -17.67
N GLY A 137 11.69 7.11 -16.73
CA GLY A 137 11.39 7.46 -15.34
C GLY A 137 10.58 8.75 -15.23
N THR A 138 11.05 9.81 -15.89
CA THR A 138 10.35 11.11 -15.95
C THR A 138 8.96 10.98 -16.56
N HIS A 139 8.83 10.24 -17.66
CA HIS A 139 7.52 9.99 -18.29
C HIS A 139 6.54 9.31 -17.33
N ASN A 140 6.98 8.21 -16.70
CA ASN A 140 6.16 7.47 -15.74
C ASN A 140 5.76 8.35 -14.55
N GLN A 141 6.70 9.10 -13.97
CA GLN A 141 6.43 10.05 -12.89
C GLN A 141 5.45 11.14 -13.32
N ALA A 142 5.60 11.71 -14.52
CA ALA A 142 4.70 12.73 -15.03
C ALA A 142 3.26 12.21 -15.16
N LEU A 143 3.05 10.98 -15.65
CA LEU A 143 1.71 10.37 -15.72
C LEU A 143 1.13 10.10 -14.33
N MET A 144 1.95 9.60 -13.40
CA MET A 144 1.54 9.38 -12.00
C MET A 144 1.11 10.71 -11.35
N GLU A 145 1.93 11.75 -11.48
CA GLU A 145 1.72 13.07 -10.87
C GLU A 145 0.54 13.80 -11.52
N LEU A 146 0.39 13.71 -12.85
CA LEU A 146 -0.77 14.23 -13.56
C LEU A 146 -2.06 13.62 -13.01
N GLY A 147 -2.07 12.30 -12.75
CA GLY A 147 -3.21 11.64 -12.12
C GLY A 147 -3.42 12.08 -10.67
N ALA A 148 -2.35 12.29 -9.92
CA ALA A 148 -2.40 12.64 -8.51
C ALA A 148 -2.87 14.08 -8.25
N LEU A 149 -2.48 15.04 -9.08
CA LEU A 149 -2.69 16.48 -8.84
C LEU A 149 -3.79 17.10 -9.71
N ILE A 150 -3.93 16.67 -10.98
CA ILE A 150 -4.79 17.35 -11.96
C ILE A 150 -5.94 16.47 -12.39
N CYS A 151 -5.66 15.27 -12.89
CA CYS A 151 -6.65 14.33 -13.40
C CYS A 151 -7.27 13.54 -12.23
N LEU A 152 -7.87 14.25 -11.28
CA LEU A 152 -8.37 13.73 -10.01
C LEU A 152 -9.54 12.74 -10.18
N PRO A 153 -9.77 11.80 -9.24
CA PRO A 153 -10.89 10.85 -9.30
C PRO A 153 -12.26 11.53 -9.43
N LYS A 154 -12.46 12.63 -8.70
CA LYS A 154 -13.62 13.51 -8.79
C LYS A 154 -13.14 14.93 -9.07
N ASN A 155 -13.87 15.66 -9.89
CA ASN A 155 -13.63 17.07 -10.24
C ASN A 155 -12.19 17.31 -10.71
N PRO A 156 -11.75 16.66 -11.82
CA PRO A 156 -10.43 16.91 -12.38
C PRO A 156 -10.28 18.36 -12.82
N LEU A 157 -9.07 18.91 -12.65
CA LEU A 157 -8.71 20.27 -13.02
C LEU A 157 -8.42 20.34 -14.53
N CYS A 158 -9.42 20.05 -15.36
CA CYS A 158 -9.24 19.91 -16.81
C CYS A 158 -8.73 21.20 -17.48
N SER A 159 -9.00 22.37 -16.92
CA SER A 159 -8.47 23.66 -17.38
C SER A 159 -6.94 23.75 -17.31
N GLU A 160 -6.34 23.11 -16.31
CA GLU A 160 -4.89 23.09 -16.04
C GLU A 160 -4.19 21.87 -16.65
N CYS A 161 -4.95 20.96 -17.26
CA CYS A 161 -4.42 19.71 -17.78
C CYS A 161 -3.60 19.94 -19.06
N PRO A 162 -2.30 19.56 -19.10
CA PRO A 162 -1.47 19.70 -20.30
C PRO A 162 -1.96 18.85 -21.46
N LEU A 163 -2.77 17.81 -21.19
CA LEU A 163 -3.36 16.93 -22.20
C LEU A 163 -4.78 17.35 -22.62
N ARG A 164 -5.28 18.52 -22.17
CA ARG A 164 -6.67 18.95 -22.38
C ARG A 164 -7.07 18.95 -23.86
N LEU A 165 -6.18 19.42 -24.75
CA LEU A 165 -6.48 19.57 -26.18
C LEU A 165 -6.71 18.21 -26.87
N ILE A 166 -6.03 17.16 -26.42
CA ILE A 166 -6.11 15.81 -26.98
C ILE A 166 -7.01 14.86 -26.18
N CYS A 167 -7.52 15.30 -25.02
CA CYS A 167 -8.33 14.46 -24.14
C CYS A 167 -9.82 14.56 -24.49
N PRO A 168 -10.46 13.49 -24.99
CA PRO A 168 -11.86 13.52 -25.43
C PRO A 168 -12.85 13.64 -24.27
N SER A 169 -12.47 13.23 -23.06
CA SER A 169 -13.35 13.24 -21.89
C SER A 169 -13.75 14.63 -21.42
N LYS A 170 -12.82 15.60 -21.47
CA LYS A 170 -12.95 17.01 -21.04
C LYS A 170 -13.70 17.26 -19.70
N SER A 171 -13.88 16.23 -18.86
CA SER A 171 -14.79 16.24 -17.71
C SER A 171 -14.62 14.98 -16.83
N ASN A 172 -15.50 14.81 -15.83
CA ASN A 172 -15.56 13.67 -14.90
C ASN A 172 -15.82 12.28 -15.55
N LEU A 173 -16.06 12.21 -16.85
CA LEU A 173 -16.45 11.00 -17.59
C LEU A 173 -15.25 10.33 -18.30
N PRO A 174 -15.36 9.05 -18.66
CA PRO A 174 -15.25 7.89 -17.78
C PRO A 174 -13.80 7.56 -17.44
N HIS A 175 -13.60 6.79 -16.38
CA HIS A 175 -12.37 6.03 -16.12
C HIS A 175 -12.76 4.63 -15.63
N PRO A 176 -11.87 3.63 -15.69
CA PRO A 176 -12.16 2.33 -15.10
C PRO A 176 -12.38 2.50 -13.60
N THR A 177 -13.63 2.41 -13.17
CA THR A 177 -13.99 2.42 -11.75
C THR A 177 -14.16 1.00 -11.29
N THR A 178 -13.37 0.57 -10.31
CA THR A 178 -13.73 -0.62 -9.52
C THR A 178 -14.78 -0.18 -8.50
N THR A 179 -15.95 -0.81 -8.52
CA THR A 179 -16.94 -0.64 -7.45
C THR A 179 -16.31 -1.10 -6.15
N ARG A 180 -16.22 -0.20 -5.17
CA ARG A 180 -15.71 -0.58 -3.84
C ARG A 180 -16.74 -1.52 -3.21
N PRO A 181 -16.39 -2.78 -2.88
CA PRO A 181 -17.35 -3.69 -2.27
C PRO A 181 -17.84 -3.14 -0.93
N LYS A 182 -19.09 -3.42 -0.58
CA LYS A 182 -19.64 -3.10 0.75
C LYS A 182 -18.76 -3.79 1.81
N PRO A 183 -18.33 -3.07 2.86
CA PRO A 183 -17.45 -3.65 3.86
C PRO A 183 -18.19 -4.73 4.65
N THR A 184 -17.52 -5.86 4.90
CA THR A 184 -18.04 -6.88 5.81
C THR A 184 -17.99 -6.32 7.23
N LEU A 185 -19.12 -6.35 7.93
CA LEU A 185 -19.20 -5.93 9.32
C LEU A 185 -18.65 -7.05 10.21
N LEU A 186 -17.76 -6.69 11.14
CA LEU A 186 -17.20 -7.62 12.11
C LEU A 186 -17.35 -7.06 13.52
N HIS A 187 -17.63 -7.96 14.46
CA HIS A 187 -17.64 -7.68 15.89
C HIS A 187 -16.51 -8.45 16.57
N GLU A 188 -15.76 -7.75 17.42
CA GLU A 188 -14.66 -8.31 18.19
C GLU A 188 -14.75 -7.82 19.64
N ASN A 189 -14.15 -8.57 20.57
CA ASN A 189 -14.09 -8.20 21.97
C ASN A 189 -12.62 -8.07 22.38
N LEU A 190 -12.17 -6.83 22.62
CA LEU A 190 -10.82 -6.52 23.05
C LEU A 190 -10.74 -6.51 24.57
N LEU A 191 -9.70 -7.13 25.11
CA LEU A 191 -9.53 -7.28 26.55
C LEU A 191 -8.32 -6.47 27.02
N ILE A 192 -8.59 -5.53 27.92
CA ILE A 192 -7.55 -4.88 28.70
C ILE A 192 -7.36 -5.73 29.96
N VAL A 193 -6.19 -6.35 30.05
CA VAL A 193 -5.79 -7.14 31.21
C VAL A 193 -4.59 -6.46 31.83
N ARG A 194 -4.78 -5.90 33.03
CA ARG A 194 -3.74 -5.19 33.77
C ARG A 194 -3.35 -5.97 35.01
N ASN A 195 -2.06 -5.97 35.30
CA ASN A 195 -1.51 -6.41 36.58
C ASN A 195 -0.54 -5.34 37.08
N GLN A 196 -0.92 -4.64 38.16
CA GLN A 196 -0.18 -3.50 38.70
C GLN A 196 0.17 -2.47 37.60
N ASN A 197 1.45 -2.37 37.22
CA ASN A 197 1.96 -1.44 36.20
C ASN A 197 2.14 -2.06 34.81
N SER A 198 1.73 -3.31 34.61
CA SER A 198 1.90 -4.05 33.37
C SER A 198 0.57 -4.32 32.67
N THR A 199 0.58 -4.29 31.33
CA THR A 199 -0.57 -4.68 30.49
C THR A 199 -0.22 -5.91 29.67
N TRP A 200 -1.12 -6.89 29.65
CA TRP A 200 -0.96 -8.10 28.86
C TRP A 200 -1.10 -7.81 27.36
N LEU A 201 -0.15 -8.30 26.58
CA LEU A 201 -0.20 -8.28 25.11
C LEU A 201 -0.06 -9.69 24.56
N THR A 202 -0.60 -9.92 23.38
CA THR A 202 -0.47 -11.18 22.65
C THR A 202 -0.07 -10.93 21.20
N HIS A 203 0.62 -11.90 20.60
CA HIS A 203 0.87 -11.96 19.16
C HIS A 203 -0.15 -12.81 18.40
N GLN A 204 -1.08 -13.43 19.13
CA GLN A 204 -2.16 -14.23 18.58
C GLN A 204 -3.39 -13.36 18.32
N HIS A 205 -4.06 -13.64 17.22
CA HIS A 205 -5.33 -13.02 16.89
C HIS A 205 -6.19 -14.06 16.16
N PRO A 206 -7.52 -14.10 16.36
CA PRO A 206 -8.42 -15.02 15.65
C PRO A 206 -8.40 -14.92 14.12
N SER A 207 -7.66 -13.95 13.57
CA SER A 207 -7.48 -13.77 12.14
C SER A 207 -6.06 -13.35 11.82
N ASN A 208 -5.66 -13.55 10.57
CA ASN A 208 -4.34 -13.16 10.07
C ASN A 208 -4.16 -11.64 9.83
N ARG A 209 -5.15 -10.79 10.18
CA ARG A 209 -5.12 -9.34 9.91
C ARG A 209 -3.96 -8.62 10.58
N TRP A 210 -3.62 -9.05 11.80
CA TRP A 210 -2.67 -8.37 12.68
C TRP A 210 -1.40 -9.18 12.94
N ARG A 211 -1.10 -10.13 12.06
CA ARG A 211 0.02 -11.06 12.19
C ARG A 211 1.30 -10.31 12.56
N THR A 212 2.03 -10.82 13.55
CA THR A 212 3.33 -10.29 14.07
C THR A 212 3.28 -8.96 14.81
N LEU A 213 2.10 -8.39 15.08
CA LEU A 213 1.95 -7.21 15.94
C LEU A 213 1.70 -7.63 17.39
N SER A 214 2.02 -6.76 18.33
CA SER A 214 1.60 -6.90 19.73
C SER A 214 0.21 -6.29 19.89
N LEU A 215 -0.73 -7.04 20.44
CA LEU A 215 -2.14 -6.69 20.48
C LEU A 215 -2.70 -6.89 21.88
N LEU A 216 -3.79 -6.20 22.20
CA LEU A 216 -4.66 -6.63 23.29
C LEU A 216 -5.29 -7.99 22.92
N PRO A 217 -5.48 -8.91 23.88
CA PRO A 217 -6.21 -10.15 23.62
C PRO A 217 -7.58 -9.89 23.00
N THR A 218 -7.91 -10.65 21.94
CA THR A 218 -9.14 -10.48 21.17
C THR A 218 -9.94 -11.78 21.13
N LEU A 219 -11.21 -11.71 21.49
CA LEU A 219 -12.16 -12.82 21.37
C LEU A 219 -13.21 -12.52 20.29
N THR A 220 -13.60 -13.55 19.55
CA THR A 220 -14.73 -13.49 18.59
C THR A 220 -16.08 -13.55 19.31
N SER A 221 -16.15 -14.29 20.43
CA SER A 221 -17.31 -14.38 21.30
C SER A 221 -17.22 -13.41 22.48
N LYS A 222 -18.39 -13.07 23.04
CA LYS A 222 -18.48 -12.19 24.21
C LYS A 222 -17.80 -12.86 25.42
N PRO A 223 -17.03 -12.11 26.24
CA PRO A 223 -16.44 -12.66 27.45
C PRO A 223 -17.52 -13.15 28.43
N LYS A 224 -17.24 -14.24 29.15
CA LYS A 224 -18.16 -14.79 30.17
C LYS A 224 -18.36 -13.86 31.38
N LYS A 225 -17.40 -12.97 31.67
CA LYS A 225 -17.42 -12.05 32.81
C LYS A 225 -17.18 -10.61 32.36
N GLY A 226 -17.78 -9.67 33.08
CA GLY A 226 -17.63 -8.23 32.87
C GLY A 226 -18.62 -7.64 31.87
N LYS A 227 -18.81 -6.32 31.97
CA LYS A 227 -19.54 -5.50 30.99
C LYS A 227 -18.52 -4.73 30.14
N PRO A 228 -18.83 -4.42 28.87
CA PRO A 228 -17.95 -3.58 28.06
C PRO A 228 -17.84 -2.19 28.69
N ILE A 229 -16.62 -1.69 28.81
CA ILE A 229 -16.32 -0.34 29.32
C ILE A 229 -16.36 0.71 28.21
N GLY A 230 -16.42 0.28 26.95
CA GLY A 230 -16.44 1.16 25.80
C GLY A 230 -16.51 0.39 24.49
N LYS A 231 -16.66 1.14 23.39
CA LYS A 231 -16.79 0.59 22.05
C LYS A 231 -16.06 1.49 21.06
N ILE A 232 -15.27 0.88 20.19
CA ILE A 232 -14.60 1.58 19.08
C ILE A 232 -15.02 0.96 17.76
N THR A 233 -15.13 1.79 16.72
CA THR A 233 -15.45 1.32 15.37
C THR A 233 -14.43 1.89 14.40
N TYR A 234 -13.78 1.03 13.63
CA TYR A 234 -12.72 1.44 12.72
C TYR A 234 -12.73 0.63 11.41
N PRO A 235 -12.34 1.23 10.28
CA PRO A 235 -12.24 0.53 9.01
C PRO A 235 -10.93 -0.26 8.89
N PHE A 236 -10.96 -1.42 8.24
CA PHE A 236 -9.76 -2.20 7.89
C PHE A 236 -9.92 -2.84 6.51
N THR A 237 -9.27 -2.29 5.48
CA THR A 237 -9.33 -2.80 4.09
C THR A 237 -10.76 -3.00 3.57
N ARG A 238 -11.33 -4.21 3.74
CA ARG A 238 -12.68 -4.62 3.34
C ARG A 238 -13.66 -4.82 4.52
N TYR A 239 -13.22 -4.53 5.74
CA TYR A 239 -13.97 -4.72 6.97
C TYR A 239 -14.32 -3.38 7.62
N LYS A 240 -15.45 -3.33 8.30
CA LYS A 240 -15.74 -2.33 9.32
C LYS A 240 -15.82 -3.07 10.65
N ILE A 241 -14.77 -2.92 11.46
CA ILE A 241 -14.62 -3.66 12.71
C ILE A 241 -15.18 -2.81 13.83
N THR A 242 -16.05 -3.43 14.62
CA THR A 242 -16.63 -2.85 15.82
C THR A 242 -16.14 -3.65 17.01
N ALA A 243 -15.24 -3.06 17.79
CA ALA A 243 -14.64 -3.71 18.94
C ALA A 243 -15.27 -3.22 20.24
N SER A 244 -15.82 -4.14 21.02
CA SER A 244 -16.26 -3.89 22.40
C SER A 244 -15.06 -4.11 23.33
N ILE A 245 -14.80 -3.16 24.24
CA ILE A 245 -13.63 -3.17 25.11
C ILE A 245 -14.05 -3.63 26.50
N TYR A 246 -13.33 -4.58 27.07
CA TYR A 246 -13.55 -5.09 28.42
C TYR A 246 -12.30 -4.88 29.27
N HIS A 247 -12.48 -4.63 30.56
CA HIS A 247 -11.40 -4.66 31.54
C HIS A 247 -11.53 -5.92 32.39
N LEU A 248 -10.49 -6.76 32.40
CA LEU A 248 -10.46 -8.02 33.15
C LEU A 248 -9.21 -8.08 34.04
N SER A 249 -9.35 -8.77 35.18
CA SER A 249 -8.24 -8.97 36.14
C SER A 249 -7.29 -10.09 35.76
N ARG A 250 -7.69 -11.01 34.86
CA ARG A 250 -6.86 -12.12 34.37
C ARG A 250 -7.06 -12.32 32.86
N PRO A 251 -6.02 -12.75 32.11
CA PRO A 251 -6.16 -13.05 30.70
C PRO A 251 -7.05 -14.29 30.52
N PRO A 252 -7.87 -14.36 29.46
CA PRO A 252 -8.59 -15.58 29.14
C PRO A 252 -7.61 -16.67 28.69
N THR A 253 -7.98 -17.92 28.87
CA THR A 253 -7.35 -19.03 28.14
C THR A 253 -7.74 -18.89 26.67
N ILE A 254 -6.76 -18.55 25.82
CA ILE A 254 -6.92 -18.37 24.36
C ILE A 254 -6.67 -19.71 23.67
#